data_AF-A0A9Q4L1B9-F1
#
_entry.id   AF-A0A9Q4L1B9-F1
#
_cell.length_a   1.000
_cell.length_b   1.000
_cell.length_c   1.000
_cell.angle_alpha   90.00
_cell.angle_beta   90.00
_cell.angle_gamma   90.00
#
_symmetry.space_group_name_H-M   'P 1'
#
loop_
_entity.id
_entity.type
_entity.pdbx_description
1 polymer ?
#
loop_
_entity_poly.entity_id
_entity_poly.type
_entity_poly.pdbx_seq_one_letter_code
_entity_poly.pdbx_strand_id
1 'polypeptide(L)' 'MATTPERELAAVSCPHCERETAVSIPNTDVELEVRRSVALFGDHATVACPDGHAFWVYFC' A
#
# COMPACT_ATOMS: atom_id res chain seq x y z
N MET A 1 18.69 14.99 -13.32
CA MET A 1 17.59 14.24 -13.96
C MET A 1 16.87 13.52 -12.84
N ALA A 2 15.57 13.78 -12.63
CA ALA A 2 14.84 13.23 -11.50
C ALA A 2 14.63 11.72 -11.73
N THR A 3 15.28 10.89 -10.92
CA THR A 3 14.98 9.47 -10.85
C THR A 3 13.59 9.34 -10.26
N THR A 4 12.57 9.21 -11.10
CA THR A 4 11.25 8.77 -10.64
C THR A 4 11.49 7.43 -9.94
N PRO A 5 11.16 7.26 -8.64
CA PRO A 5 11.32 5.96 -8.01
C PRO A 5 10.51 4.97 -8.85
N GLU A 6 11.17 3.96 -9.39
CA GLU A 6 10.52 2.87 -10.09
C GLU A 6 9.51 2.30 -9.08
N ARG A 7 8.20 2.40 -9.37
CA ARG A 7 7.17 1.89 -8.46
C ARG A 7 6.79 0.49 -8.93
N GLU A 8 6.86 -0.49 -8.03
CA GLU A 8 6.40 -1.84 -8.31
C GLU A 8 4.93 -1.99 -7.90
N LEU A 9 4.21 -2.87 -8.59
CA LEU A 9 2.85 -3.24 -8.21
C LEU A 9 2.91 -4.46 -7.29
N ALA A 10 2.67 -4.24 -6.00
CA ALA A 10 2.52 -5.32 -5.04
C ALA A 10 1.03 -5.70 -4.90
N ALA A 11 0.75 -7.00 -4.83
CA ALA A 11 -0.59 -7.50 -4.52
C ALA A 11 -0.77 -7.52 -2.99
N VAL A 12 -1.78 -6.81 -2.48
CA VAL A 12 -2.15 -6.79 -1.06
C VAL A 12 -3.62 -7.13 -0.88
N SER A 13 -3.95 -7.84 0.19
CA SER A 13 -5.33 -8.18 0.50
C SER A 13 -6.00 -7.08 1.32
N CYS A 14 -7.21 -6.70 0.91
CA CYS A 14 -8.02 -5.75 1.65
C CYS A 14 -8.38 -6.33 3.03
N PRO A 15 -8.16 -5.61 4.14
CA PRO A 15 -8.46 -6.12 5.48
C PRO A 15 -9.97 -6.18 5.80
N HIS A 16 -10.82 -5.68 4.91
CA HIS A 16 -12.28 -5.65 5.09
C HIS A 16 -13.01 -6.76 4.32
N CYS A 17 -12.63 -6.99 3.06
CA CYS A 17 -13.31 -7.93 2.17
C CYS A 17 -12.39 -9.02 1.62
N GLU A 18 -11.12 -9.06 2.06
CA GLU A 18 -10.10 -10.03 1.68
C GLU A 18 -9.81 -10.08 0.16
N ARG A 19 -10.32 -9.11 -0.61
CA ARG A 19 -10.01 -8.98 -2.02
C ARG A 19 -8.60 -8.50 -2.24
N GLU A 20 -7.92 -9.14 -3.17
CA GLU A 20 -6.62 -8.74 -3.64
C GLU A 20 -6.70 -7.41 -4.41
N THR A 21 -5.78 -6.50 -4.13
CA THR A 21 -5.66 -5.19 -4.76
C THR A 21 -4.21 -4.91 -5.05
N ALA A 22 -3.90 -4.44 -6.26
CA ALA A 22 -2.55 -4.05 -6.63
C ALA A 22 -2.27 -2.62 -6.14
N VAL A 23 -1.11 -2.43 -5.50
CA VAL A 23 -0.70 -1.14 -4.92
C VAL A 23 0.70 -0.79 -5.38
N SER A 24 0.90 0.48 -5.74
CA SER A 24 2.21 0.96 -6.18
C SER A 24 3.09 1.24 -4.98
N ILE A 25 4.09 0.39 -4.75
CA ILE A 25 5.10 0.54 -3.70
C ILE A 25 6.42 1.02 -4.31
N PRO A 26 7.31 1.67 -3.55
CA PRO A 26 8.68 1.88 -4.01
C PRO A 26 9.32 0.52 -4.38
N ASN A 27 10.06 0.42 -5.51
CA ASN A 27 10.86 -0.78 -5.88
C ASN A 27 11.97 -0.98 -4.85
N THR A 28 11.61 -1.50 -3.70
CA THR A 28 12.51 -1.89 -2.63
C THR A 28 11.82 -3.07 -1.98
N ASP A 29 12.57 -4.13 -1.67
CA ASP A 29 12.11 -5.26 -0.86
C ASP A 29 11.82 -4.72 0.56
N VAL A 30 10.69 -4.04 0.71
CA VAL A 30 10.22 -3.43 1.95
C VAL A 30 9.15 -4.30 2.56
N GLU A 31 9.14 -4.37 3.88
CA GLU A 31 8.07 -5.06 4.58
C GLU A 31 6.78 -4.24 4.46
N LEU A 32 5.75 -4.85 3.87
CA LEU A 32 4.44 -4.23 3.72
C LEU A 32 3.55 -4.56 4.91
N GLU A 33 3.14 -3.54 5.65
CA GLU A 33 2.15 -3.68 6.72
C GLU A 33 0.81 -3.06 6.30
N VAL A 34 -0.21 -3.91 6.13
CA VAL A 34 -1.57 -3.49 5.79
C VAL A 34 -2.33 -3.15 7.07
N ARG A 35 -2.84 -1.92 7.16
CA ARG A 35 -3.64 -1.44 8.30
C ARG A 35 -4.95 -0.81 7.84
N ARG A 36 -6.00 -1.02 8.64
CA ARG A 36 -7.33 -0.42 8.48
C ARG A 36 -7.46 1.01 9.00
N SER A 37 -6.37 1.58 9.52
CA SER A 37 -6.36 2.90 10.15
C SER A 37 -5.03 3.60 9.91
N VAL A 38 -5.07 4.91 9.70
CA VAL A 38 -3.87 5.73 9.54
C VAL A 38 -3.12 5.86 10.88
N ALA A 39 -1.81 5.67 10.85
CA ALA A 39 -0.90 5.92 11.95
C ALA A 39 -0.44 7.39 11.91
N LEU A 40 -0.03 7.92 13.05
CA LEU A 40 0.44 9.30 13.16
C LEU A 40 1.79 9.53 12.45
N PHE A 41 2.57 8.47 12.25
CA PHE A 41 3.92 8.51 11.66
C PHE A 41 4.14 7.26 10.80
N GLY A 42 5.06 7.34 9.85
CA GLY A 42 5.41 6.26 8.93
C GLY A 42 4.96 6.53 7.50
N ASP A 43 5.86 6.24 6.56
CA ASP A 43 5.58 6.31 5.13
C ASP A 43 4.55 5.23 4.76
N HIS A 44 3.48 5.68 4.10
CA HIS A 44 2.39 4.81 3.72
C HIS A 44 1.73 5.25 2.42
N ALA A 45 1.16 4.29 1.71
CA ALA A 45 0.24 4.52 0.61
C ALA A 45 -1.19 4.39 1.11
N THR A 46 -2.04 5.32 0.70
CA THR A 46 -3.49 5.17 0.85
C THR A 46 -4.01 4.38 -0.33
N VAL A 47 -4.76 3.31 -0.06
CA VAL A 47 -5.26 2.39 -1.07
C VAL A 47 -6.76 2.25 -0.91
N ALA A 48 -7.47 2.22 -2.04
CA ALA A 48 -8.88 1.87 -2.08
C ALA A 48 -9.06 0.52 -2.77
N CYS A 49 -9.74 -0.43 -2.12
CA CYS A 49 -10.09 -1.69 -2.79
C CYS A 49 -11.20 -1.45 -3.83
N PRO A 50 -11.46 -2.40 -4.74
CA PRO A 50 -12.52 -2.30 -5.75
C PRO A 50 -13.93 -2.10 -5.18
N ASP A 51 -14.18 -2.54 -3.94
CA ASP A 51 -15.45 -2.30 -3.23
C ASP A 51 -15.54 -0.92 -2.56
N GLY A 52 -14.48 -0.11 -2.64
CA GLY A 52 -14.45 1.25 -2.07
C GLY A 52 -13.99 1.33 -0.61
N HIS A 53 -13.44 0.26 -0.03
CA HIS A 53 -12.83 0.33 1.30
C HIS A 53 -11.46 1.00 1.23
N ALA A 54 -11.27 2.03 2.03
CA ALA A 54 -9.97 2.69 2.20
C ALA A 54 -9.14 1.96 3.27
N PHE A 55 -7.88 1.70 2.96
CA PHE A 55 -6.89 1.14 3.88
C PHE A 55 -5.51 1.72 3.59
N TRP A 56 -4.58 1.50 4.51
CA TRP A 56 -3.22 2.05 4.46
C TRP A 56 -2.21 0.93 4.39
N VAL A 57 -1.26 1.05 3.48
CA VAL A 57 -0.14 0.12 3.34
C VAL A 57 1.11 0.87 3.75
N TYR A 58 1.70 0.48 4.87
CA TYR A 58 2.96 1.02 5.36
C TYR A 58 4.11 0.25 4.75
N PHE A 59 5.22 0.95 4.55
CA PHE A 59 6.46 0.39 4.05
C PHE A 59 7.59 0.80 5.01
N CYS A 60 8.30 -0.19 5.55
CA CYS A 60 9.46 -0.03 6.44
C CYS A 60 10.71 -0.63 5.81
#